data_AF-A0A432XF62-F1
#
_entry.id   AF-A0A432XF62-F1
#
_cell.length_a   1.000
_cell.length_b   1.000
_cell.length_c   1.000
_cell.angle_alpha   90.00
_cell.angle_beta   90.00
_cell.angle_gamma   90.00
#
_symmetry.space_group_name_H-M   'P 1'
#
loop_
_entity.id
_entity.type
_entity.pdbx_description
1 polymer ?
#
loop_
_entity_poly.entity_id
_entity_poly.type
_entity_poly.pdbx_seq_one_letter_code
_entity_poly.pdbx_strand_id
1 'polypeptide(L)'
;MIDFNSDSKPEDYQFYMRGELKADEEIKLISLRDELSYDSDPEPNSGAVKLLADCFQAANLKVMFLWASDNTGKSSALRLKKFSIESRKLFSAYKRTEHEVFVDDSNSRLVSEIELDDFNETKLPHEILYSATGLFIVSPANNPVNLNEPIVSREYSSNAFDVRGLLHKVRSNNEFCILRYFPADNGRSEAIALIGKRDSLLMRRIANCITRRANTKD
;
A
#
# COMPACT_ATOMS: atom_id res chain seq x y z
N MET A 1 17.21 -32.36 9.86
CA MET A 1 18.18 -31.59 10.67
C MET A 1 18.52 -30.38 9.81
N ILE A 2 17.89 -29.24 10.09
CA ILE A 2 18.08 -28.01 9.30
C ILE A 2 19.23 -27.26 9.93
N ASP A 3 20.27 -27.04 9.14
CA ASP A 3 21.50 -26.37 9.54
C ASP A 3 21.22 -24.86 9.62
N PHE A 4 21.26 -24.32 10.84
CA PHE A 4 21.24 -22.88 11.09
C PHE A 4 22.69 -22.40 11.01
N ASN A 5 23.10 -21.91 9.83
CA ASN A 5 24.30 -21.08 9.75
C ASN A 5 23.92 -19.63 9.47
N SER A 6 24.40 -18.81 10.39
CA SER A 6 24.26 -17.38 10.56
C SER A 6 24.75 -16.58 9.37
N ASP A 7 23.87 -15.71 8.86
CA ASP A 7 24.17 -14.40 8.28
C ASP A 7 22.83 -13.73 7.94
N SER A 8 22.08 -13.31 8.96
CA SER A 8 20.85 -12.55 8.76
C SER A 8 21.20 -11.16 8.24
N LYS A 9 21.11 -11.01 6.91
CA LYS A 9 21.34 -9.76 6.17
C LYS A 9 20.07 -8.88 6.19
N PRO A 10 20.17 -7.58 5.81
CA PRO A 10 19.05 -6.61 5.77
C PRO A 10 17.86 -6.99 4.87
N GLU A 11 17.88 -8.20 4.31
CA GLU A 11 16.93 -8.82 3.41
C GLU A 11 15.77 -9.48 4.18
N ASP A 12 15.95 -9.77 5.47
CA ASP A 12 15.01 -10.59 6.27
C ASP A 12 13.69 -9.90 6.67
N TYR A 13 13.49 -8.65 6.26
CA TYR A 13 12.23 -7.93 6.46
C TYR A 13 11.70 -7.27 5.18
N GLN A 14 12.41 -7.43 4.05
CA GLN A 14 12.00 -6.90 2.76
C GLN A 14 10.96 -7.82 2.13
N PHE A 15 9.71 -7.71 2.58
CA PHE A 15 8.55 -8.40 1.99
C PHE A 15 8.65 -9.93 1.97
N TYR A 16 7.57 -10.59 2.41
CA TYR A 16 7.25 -11.98 2.01
C TYR A 16 7.03 -12.15 0.49
N MET A 17 7.53 -11.26 -0.38
CA MET A 17 7.20 -11.22 -1.81
C MET A 17 8.39 -11.39 -2.74
N ARG A 18 9.65 -11.37 -2.25
CA ARG A 18 10.81 -11.63 -3.12
C ARG A 18 10.87 -13.06 -3.65
N GLY A 19 10.44 -14.05 -2.87
CA GLY A 19 10.33 -15.43 -3.33
C GLY A 19 9.18 -15.67 -4.32
N GLU A 20 8.41 -14.62 -4.64
CA GLU A 20 7.06 -14.78 -5.15
C GLU A 20 6.74 -14.07 -6.47
N LEU A 21 7.57 -13.12 -6.90
CA LEU A 21 7.34 -12.36 -8.14
C LEU A 21 7.62 -13.23 -9.37
N LYS A 22 6.80 -13.04 -10.41
CA LYS A 22 7.06 -13.63 -11.72
C LYS A 22 8.17 -12.88 -12.44
N ALA A 23 8.75 -13.51 -13.47
CA ALA A 23 9.92 -12.99 -14.18
C ALA A 23 9.74 -11.60 -14.82
N ASP A 24 8.50 -11.16 -15.08
CA ASP A 24 8.11 -9.87 -15.66
C ASP A 24 7.71 -8.82 -14.61
N GLU A 25 7.70 -9.17 -13.34
CA GLU A 25 7.37 -8.29 -12.22
C GLU A 25 8.65 -7.76 -11.56
N GLU A 26 8.57 -6.57 -10.98
CA GLU A 26 9.66 -5.94 -10.24
C GLU A 26 9.16 -5.22 -8.98
N ILE A 27 10.05 -5.14 -7.99
CA ILE A 27 9.92 -4.20 -6.86
C ILE A 27 11.01 -3.15 -7.03
N LYS A 28 10.59 -1.89 -7.14
CA LYS A 28 11.48 -0.73 -7.11
C LYS A 28 11.38 -0.06 -5.74
N LEU A 29 12.43 -0.17 -4.95
CA LEU A 29 12.55 0.50 -3.66
C LEU A 29 13.16 1.89 -3.85
N ILE A 30 12.51 2.90 -3.29
CA ILE A 30 12.94 4.29 -3.33
C ILE A 30 13.17 4.72 -1.89
N SER A 31 14.43 4.87 -1.50
CA SER A 31 14.80 5.42 -0.20
C SER A 31 14.49 6.92 -0.16
N LEU A 32 13.95 7.38 0.97
CA LEU A 32 13.61 8.77 1.22
C LEU A 32 14.62 9.35 2.22
N ARG A 33 14.30 9.33 3.52
CA ARG A 33 15.18 9.78 4.61
C ARG A 33 15.89 8.61 5.27
N ASP A 34 17.09 8.82 5.79
CA ASP A 34 17.67 7.92 6.79
C ASP A 34 16.91 8.02 8.12
N GLU A 35 17.12 7.03 9.00
CA GLU A 35 16.43 6.96 10.29
C GLU A 35 16.68 8.19 11.17
N LEU A 36 17.93 8.67 11.22
CA LEU A 36 18.26 9.85 12.01
C LEU A 36 17.51 11.11 11.52
N SER A 37 17.43 11.30 10.20
CA SER A 37 16.72 12.43 9.60
C SER A 37 15.21 12.29 9.76
N TYR A 38 14.69 11.06 9.72
CA TYR A 38 13.29 10.76 9.95
C TYR A 38 12.88 11.05 11.41
N ASP A 39 13.67 10.58 12.37
CA ASP A 39 13.43 10.76 13.81
C ASP A 39 13.58 12.22 14.26
N SER A 40 14.40 12.99 13.53
CA SER A 40 14.62 14.42 13.80
C SER A 40 13.54 15.31 13.17
N ASP A 41 12.71 14.78 12.26
CA ASP A 41 11.60 15.51 11.67
C ASP A 41 10.44 15.58 12.68
N PRO A 42 9.88 16.77 12.98
CA PRO A 42 8.74 16.88 13.89
C PRO A 42 7.44 16.30 13.31
N GLU A 43 7.30 16.21 11.98
CA GLU A 43 6.09 15.76 11.29
C GLU A 43 6.41 14.86 10.08
N PRO A 44 7.12 13.74 10.26
CA PRO A 44 7.63 12.94 9.15
C PRO A 44 6.51 12.37 8.27
N ASN A 45 5.35 12.10 8.89
CA ASN A 45 4.16 11.58 8.22
C ASN A 45 3.46 12.61 7.34
N SER A 46 3.41 13.86 7.80
CA SER A 46 2.87 14.96 7.02
C SER A 46 3.71 15.15 5.76
N GLY A 47 5.04 15.14 5.90
CA GLY A 47 5.96 15.19 4.76
C GLY A 47 5.76 14.03 3.78
N ALA A 48 5.62 12.80 4.27
CA ALA A 48 5.40 11.62 3.43
C ALA A 48 4.03 11.64 2.71
N VAL A 49 2.96 12.02 3.40
CA VAL A 49 1.63 12.19 2.79
C VAL A 49 1.68 13.27 1.71
N LYS A 50 2.29 14.42 2.01
CA LYS A 50 2.46 15.53 1.07
C LYS A 50 3.22 15.08 -0.17
N LEU A 51 4.36 14.42 0.00
CA LEU A 51 5.17 13.87 -1.09
C LEU A 51 4.35 12.96 -2.01
N LEU A 52 3.56 12.04 -1.44
CA LEU A 52 2.70 11.16 -2.21
C LEU A 52 1.59 11.94 -2.94
N ALA A 53 0.94 12.88 -2.27
CA ALA A 53 -0.14 13.68 -2.85
C ALA A 53 0.34 14.50 -4.05
N ASP A 54 1.42 15.22 -3.83
CA ASP A 54 2.12 15.99 -4.84
C ASP A 54 2.57 15.14 -6.03
N CYS A 55 3.00 13.90 -5.77
CA CYS A 55 3.38 12.96 -6.81
C CYS A 55 2.18 12.49 -7.62
N PHE A 56 1.10 12.07 -6.96
CA PHE A 56 -0.08 11.55 -7.63
C PHE A 56 -0.81 12.63 -8.45
N GLN A 57 -0.91 13.85 -7.91
CA GLN A 57 -1.47 15.00 -8.62
C GLN A 57 -0.62 15.41 -9.83
N ALA A 58 0.70 15.59 -9.66
CA ALA A 58 1.58 15.98 -10.78
C ALA A 58 1.64 14.90 -11.87
N ALA A 59 1.45 13.64 -11.50
CA ALA A 59 1.41 12.53 -12.44
C ALA A 59 0.00 12.27 -13.03
N ASN A 60 -1.03 13.05 -12.66
CA ASN A 60 -2.42 12.85 -13.08
C ASN A 60 -2.87 11.38 -12.92
N LEU A 61 -2.70 10.86 -11.72
CA LEU A 61 -2.97 9.46 -11.37
C LEU A 61 -4.26 9.32 -10.60
N LYS A 62 -4.93 8.19 -10.82
CA LYS A 62 -6.00 7.71 -9.96
C LYS A 62 -5.43 6.73 -8.94
N VAL A 63 -5.86 6.90 -7.70
CA VAL A 63 -5.33 6.19 -6.55
C VAL A 63 -6.49 5.62 -5.78
N MET A 64 -6.42 4.32 -5.55
CA MET A 64 -7.30 3.63 -4.61
C MET A 64 -6.47 3.14 -3.45
N PHE A 65 -6.93 3.41 -2.23
CA PHE A 65 -6.34 2.83 -1.03
C PHE A 65 -7.19 1.65 -0.58
N LEU A 66 -6.57 0.48 -0.51
CA LEU A 66 -7.19 -0.67 0.12
C LEU A 66 -6.76 -0.73 1.57
N TRP A 67 -7.75 -0.83 2.45
CA TRP A 67 -7.54 -0.97 3.88
C TRP A 67 -8.27 -2.20 4.40
N ALA A 68 -7.59 -3.03 5.16
CA ALA A 68 -8.19 -4.19 5.79
C ALA A 68 -8.05 -4.15 7.31
N SER A 69 -9.01 -4.77 7.99
CA SER A 69 -8.87 -5.04 9.42
C SER A 69 -7.66 -5.96 9.67
N ASP A 70 -6.92 -5.64 10.72
CA ASP A 70 -5.83 -6.44 11.29
C ASP A 70 -6.28 -7.85 11.68
N ASN A 71 -7.51 -7.96 12.20
CA ASN A 71 -8.04 -9.20 12.72
C ASN A 71 -9.00 -9.89 11.74
N THR A 72 -8.89 -11.20 11.67
CA THR A 72 -9.94 -12.10 11.16
C THR A 72 -10.88 -12.49 12.28
N GLY A 73 -12.15 -12.71 12.01
CA GLY A 73 -13.09 -13.20 13.02
C GLY A 73 -14.43 -13.56 12.44
N LYS A 74 -15.33 -14.07 13.30
CA LYS A 74 -16.64 -14.54 12.84
C LYS A 74 -17.42 -13.44 12.13
N SER A 75 -17.98 -13.78 10.96
CA SER A 75 -18.83 -12.87 10.21
C SER A 75 -20.03 -12.46 11.07
N SER A 76 -20.31 -11.15 11.11
CA SER A 76 -21.54 -10.63 11.69
C SER A 76 -21.81 -9.21 11.19
N ALA A 77 -23.09 -8.89 10.99
CA ALA A 77 -23.53 -7.54 10.60
C ALA A 77 -23.08 -6.46 11.60
N LEU A 78 -22.96 -6.80 12.89
CA LEU A 78 -22.48 -5.88 13.92
C LEU A 78 -21.00 -5.52 13.71
N ARG A 79 -20.16 -6.50 13.36
CA ARG A 79 -18.73 -6.30 13.12
C ARG A 79 -18.50 -5.44 11.87
N LEU A 80 -19.22 -5.73 10.78
CA LEU A 80 -19.20 -4.90 9.58
C LEU A 80 -19.67 -3.46 9.87
N LYS A 81 -20.73 -3.29 10.68
CA LYS A 81 -21.20 -1.95 11.08
C LYS A 81 -20.15 -1.19 11.90
N LYS A 82 -19.49 -1.83 12.85
CA LYS A 82 -18.41 -1.21 13.65
C LYS A 82 -17.24 -0.77 12.76
N PHE A 83 -16.81 -1.65 11.86
CA PHE A 83 -15.76 -1.33 10.89
C PHE A 83 -16.15 -0.21 9.92
N SER A 84 -17.40 -0.20 9.44
CA SER A 84 -17.90 0.89 8.57
C SER A 84 -17.92 2.24 9.31
N ILE A 85 -18.22 2.26 10.62
CA ILE A 85 -18.13 3.47 11.46
C ILE A 85 -16.67 3.93 11.61
N GLU A 86 -15.74 3.01 11.84
CA GLU A 86 -14.32 3.32 11.96
C GLU A 86 -13.75 3.86 10.63
N SER A 87 -14.01 3.16 9.53
CA SER A 87 -13.71 3.61 8.16
C SER A 87 -14.29 4.99 7.89
N ARG A 88 -15.53 5.28 8.31
CA ARG A 88 -16.13 6.63 8.20
C ARG A 88 -15.37 7.69 8.96
N LYS A 89 -14.92 7.38 10.18
CA LYS A 89 -14.19 8.38 10.98
C LYS A 89 -12.89 8.77 10.29
N LEU A 90 -12.17 7.80 9.74
CA LEU A 90 -10.88 8.00 9.07
C LEU A 90 -11.04 8.59 7.66
N PHE A 91 -12.02 8.11 6.90
CA PHE A 91 -12.17 8.41 5.47
C PHE A 91 -13.50 9.08 5.13
N SER A 92 -14.05 9.89 6.04
CA SER A 92 -15.34 10.58 5.86
C SER A 92 -15.43 11.41 4.58
N ALA A 93 -14.30 11.98 4.15
CA ALA A 93 -14.20 12.83 2.97
C ALA A 93 -14.14 12.05 1.64
N TYR A 94 -14.03 10.72 1.68
CA TYR A 94 -13.77 9.90 0.49
C TYR A 94 -14.95 8.99 0.17
N LYS A 95 -15.08 8.66 -1.12
CA LYS A 95 -15.94 7.58 -1.55
C LYS A 95 -15.30 6.25 -1.15
N ARG A 96 -16.12 5.38 -0.59
CA ARG A 96 -15.67 4.12 0.01
C ARG A 96 -16.70 3.03 -0.16
N THR A 97 -16.21 1.82 -0.37
CA THR A 97 -17.02 0.61 -0.43
C THR A 97 -16.46 -0.38 0.59
N GLU A 98 -17.33 -0.93 1.44
CA GLU A 98 -16.94 -1.93 2.42
C GLU A 98 -17.43 -3.32 2.04
N HIS A 99 -16.55 -4.29 2.19
CA HIS A 99 -16.85 -5.69 1.93
C HIS A 99 -16.32 -6.58 3.03
N GLU A 100 -16.95 -7.74 3.16
CA GLU A 100 -16.50 -8.82 4.01
C GLU A 100 -15.96 -9.94 3.13
N VAL A 101 -14.72 -10.36 3.37
CA VAL A 101 -14.09 -11.45 2.63
C VAL A 101 -13.88 -12.64 3.54
N PHE A 102 -14.48 -13.76 3.18
CA PHE A 102 -14.38 -15.01 3.92
C PHE A 102 -13.00 -15.64 3.71
N VAL A 103 -12.32 -15.89 4.83
CA VAL A 103 -11.04 -16.60 4.91
C VAL A 103 -11.31 -18.10 5.05
N ASP A 104 -12.39 -18.45 5.77
CA ASP A 104 -12.98 -19.80 5.79
C ASP A 104 -14.51 -19.74 6.01
N ASP A 105 -15.12 -20.91 6.24
CA ASP A 105 -16.58 -21.08 6.43
C ASP A 105 -17.16 -20.26 7.60
N SER A 106 -16.32 -19.81 8.53
CA SER A 106 -16.74 -19.16 9.77
C SER A 106 -16.16 -17.77 9.97
N ASN A 107 -14.98 -17.49 9.41
CA ASN A 107 -14.21 -16.29 9.65
C ASN A 107 -14.03 -15.45 8.40
N SER A 108 -14.04 -14.15 8.61
CA SER A 108 -13.90 -13.16 7.57
C SER A 108 -12.92 -12.05 7.97
N ARG A 109 -12.39 -11.37 6.96
CA ARG A 109 -11.67 -10.10 7.08
C ARG A 109 -12.52 -8.99 6.50
N LEU A 110 -12.53 -7.83 7.15
CA LEU A 110 -13.28 -6.67 6.69
C LEU A 110 -12.34 -5.77 5.91
N VAL A 111 -12.82 -5.26 4.78
CA VAL A 111 -12.02 -4.45 3.87
C VAL A 111 -12.80 -3.25 3.41
N SER A 112 -12.10 -2.13 3.28
CA SER A 112 -12.55 -0.90 2.67
C SER A 112 -11.71 -0.61 1.43
N GLU A 113 -12.41 -0.33 0.33
CA GLU A 113 -11.85 0.26 -0.88
C GLU A 113 -12.13 1.76 -0.81
N ILE A 114 -11.09 2.59 -0.81
CA ILE A 114 -11.22 4.03 -0.66
C ILE A 114 -10.67 4.72 -1.91
N GLU A 115 -11.53 5.48 -2.59
CA GLU A 115 -11.15 6.27 -3.76
C GLU A 115 -10.48 7.58 -3.32
N LEU A 116 -9.20 7.74 -3.67
CA LEU A 116 -8.38 8.90 -3.33
C LEU A 116 -8.20 9.83 -4.55
N ASP A 117 -9.28 10.06 -5.31
CA ASP A 117 -9.25 10.93 -6.50
C ASP A 117 -8.91 12.40 -6.17
N ASP A 118 -9.35 12.89 -5.00
CA ASP A 118 -9.09 14.25 -4.50
C ASP A 118 -7.95 14.30 -3.46
N PHE A 119 -7.04 13.34 -3.55
CA PHE A 119 -5.99 13.14 -2.56
C PHE A 119 -5.17 14.41 -2.32
N ASN A 120 -5.13 14.87 -1.07
CA ASN A 120 -4.24 15.92 -0.60
C ASN A 120 -3.92 15.72 0.89
N GLU A 121 -2.88 16.42 1.35
CA GLU A 121 -2.37 16.31 2.72
C GLU A 121 -3.39 16.65 3.81
N THR A 122 -4.35 17.53 3.53
CA THR A 122 -5.33 17.99 4.52
C THR A 122 -6.50 17.04 4.71
N LYS A 123 -6.81 16.22 3.70
CA LYS A 123 -7.96 15.32 3.72
C LYS A 123 -7.61 13.91 4.16
N LEU A 124 -6.33 13.55 4.20
CA LEU A 124 -5.91 12.17 4.32
C LEU A 124 -5.32 11.87 5.71
N PRO A 125 -5.83 10.85 6.43
CA PRO A 125 -5.25 10.44 7.70
C PRO A 125 -3.82 9.88 7.52
N HIS A 126 -2.89 10.30 8.38
CA HIS A 126 -1.52 9.76 8.39
C HIS A 126 -1.49 8.26 8.68
N GLU A 127 -2.54 7.73 9.32
CA GLU A 127 -2.75 6.33 9.66
C GLU A 127 -2.64 5.40 8.45
N ILE A 128 -2.88 5.89 7.22
CA ILE A 128 -2.71 5.06 6.03
C ILE A 128 -1.26 4.66 5.76
N LEU A 129 -0.30 5.46 6.23
CA LEU A 129 1.13 5.19 6.08
C LEU A 129 1.58 4.04 6.99
N TYR A 130 0.87 3.83 8.10
CA TYR A 130 1.20 2.82 9.11
C TYR A 130 0.42 1.52 8.98
N SER A 131 -0.48 1.45 8.01
CA SER A 131 -1.32 0.28 7.84
C SER A 131 -0.49 -0.86 7.23
N ALA A 132 -0.01 -1.77 8.09
CA ALA A 132 0.51 -3.07 7.64
C ALA A 132 -0.52 -3.87 6.83
N THR A 133 -1.80 -3.50 6.98
CA THR A 133 -2.97 -4.01 6.30
C THR A 133 -3.52 -3.06 5.23
N GLY A 134 -2.67 -2.15 4.72
CA GLY A 134 -3.01 -1.13 3.75
C GLY A 134 -2.11 -1.20 2.52
N LEU A 135 -2.67 -0.86 1.35
CA LEU A 135 -1.88 -0.71 0.13
C LEU A 135 -2.51 0.32 -0.81
N PHE A 136 -1.66 0.99 -1.60
CA PHE A 136 -2.10 1.90 -2.63
C PHE A 136 -2.10 1.19 -3.98
N ILE A 137 -3.19 1.33 -4.71
CA ILE A 137 -3.37 0.88 -6.09
C ILE A 137 -3.36 2.13 -6.95
N VAL A 138 -2.35 2.25 -7.81
CA VAL A 138 -2.11 3.46 -8.60
C VAL A 138 -2.25 3.14 -10.09
N SER A 139 -3.01 3.96 -10.80
CA SER A 139 -3.28 3.84 -12.24
C SER A 139 -3.36 5.22 -12.90
N PRO A 140 -3.23 5.33 -14.23
CA PRO A 140 -3.55 6.57 -14.95
C PRO A 140 -5.01 6.97 -14.78
N ALA A 141 -5.28 8.28 -14.80
CA ALA A 141 -6.63 8.79 -14.64
C ALA A 141 -7.63 8.33 -15.72
N ASN A 142 -7.15 8.04 -16.93
CA ASN A 142 -7.96 7.56 -18.06
C ASN A 142 -8.22 6.05 -18.02
N ASN A 143 -7.63 5.31 -17.07
CA ASN A 143 -7.73 3.86 -17.00
C ASN A 143 -7.81 3.38 -15.54
N PRO A 144 -8.88 3.75 -14.80
CA PRO A 144 -9.02 3.40 -13.40
C PRO A 144 -9.10 1.89 -13.20
N VAL A 145 -8.43 1.39 -12.16
CA VAL A 145 -8.57 -0.01 -11.77
C VAL A 145 -9.96 -0.24 -11.17
N ASN A 146 -10.69 -1.21 -11.73
CA ASN A 146 -11.96 -1.66 -11.16
C ASN A 146 -11.73 -2.97 -10.39
N LEU A 147 -11.99 -2.96 -9.08
CA LEU A 147 -11.73 -4.06 -8.17
C LEU A 147 -13.04 -4.79 -7.78
N ASN A 148 -13.85 -5.19 -8.76
CA ASN A 148 -15.14 -5.86 -8.52
C ASN A 148 -15.05 -7.27 -7.85
N GLU A 149 -13.88 -7.72 -7.43
CA GLU A 149 -13.68 -9.04 -6.84
C GLU A 149 -12.73 -8.98 -5.64
N PRO A 150 -12.93 -9.87 -4.64
CA PRO A 150 -12.10 -9.86 -3.44
C PRO A 150 -10.63 -10.13 -3.78
N ILE A 151 -9.81 -9.17 -3.37
CA ILE A 151 -8.35 -9.06 -3.50
C ILE A 151 -7.63 -9.47 -2.19
N VAL A 152 -8.44 -9.67 -1.18
CA VAL A 152 -8.02 -9.98 0.18
C VAL A 152 -7.46 -11.39 0.21
N SER A 153 -6.34 -11.56 0.90
CA SER A 153 -5.77 -12.88 1.12
C SER A 153 -6.78 -13.76 1.87
N ARG A 154 -7.02 -14.95 1.34
CA ARG A 154 -7.82 -15.99 1.99
C ARG A 154 -7.00 -16.80 3.00
N GLU A 155 -5.74 -16.44 3.20
CA GLU A 155 -4.88 -17.08 4.19
C GLU A 155 -4.95 -16.33 5.52
N TYR A 156 -4.78 -17.08 6.62
CA TYR A 156 -4.56 -16.53 7.95
C TYR A 156 -3.14 -15.96 8.07
N SER A 157 -2.85 -14.94 7.27
CA SER A 157 -1.55 -14.29 7.23
C SER A 157 -1.63 -12.85 7.76
N SER A 158 -0.47 -12.33 8.14
CA SER A 158 -0.29 -10.92 8.49
C SER A 158 -0.52 -10.01 7.28
N ASN A 159 -0.37 -10.52 6.05
CA ASN A 159 -0.65 -9.78 4.85
C ASN A 159 -2.14 -9.89 4.50
N ALA A 160 -2.86 -8.78 4.65
CA ALA A 160 -4.29 -8.76 4.37
C ALA A 160 -4.64 -8.95 2.90
N PHE A 161 -3.69 -8.74 1.97
CA PHE A 161 -3.98 -8.71 0.54
C PHE A 161 -3.13 -9.71 -0.25
N ASP A 162 -3.76 -10.37 -1.20
CA ASP A 162 -3.07 -11.18 -2.20
C ASP A 162 -2.50 -10.26 -3.30
N VAL A 163 -1.27 -9.81 -3.07
CA VAL A 163 -0.58 -8.90 -3.99
C VAL A 163 -0.32 -9.55 -5.35
N ARG A 164 -0.09 -10.88 -5.40
CA ARG A 164 0.04 -11.60 -6.67
C ARG A 164 -1.29 -11.64 -7.41
N GLY A 165 -2.38 -11.94 -6.71
CA GLY A 165 -3.73 -11.88 -7.24
C GLY A 165 -4.05 -10.49 -7.78
N LEU A 166 -3.64 -9.43 -7.08
CA LEU A 166 -3.74 -8.04 -7.55
C LEU A 166 -2.94 -7.81 -8.83
N LEU A 167 -1.66 -8.11 -8.81
CA LEU A 167 -0.80 -7.95 -9.99
C LEU A 167 -1.29 -8.81 -11.16
N HIS A 168 -1.84 -9.99 -10.90
CA HIS A 168 -2.43 -10.88 -11.89
C HIS A 168 -3.75 -10.35 -12.48
N LYS A 169 -4.65 -9.87 -11.63
CA LYS A 169 -5.91 -9.25 -12.07
C LYS A 169 -5.64 -8.02 -12.92
N VAL A 170 -4.56 -7.30 -12.63
CA VAL A 170 -4.16 -6.11 -13.37
C VAL A 170 -3.07 -6.40 -14.43
N ARG A 171 -2.63 -7.65 -14.60
CA ARG A 171 -1.48 -8.05 -15.44
C ARG A 171 -1.72 -7.89 -16.93
N SER A 172 -2.96 -7.71 -17.38
CA SER A 172 -3.24 -7.31 -18.75
C SER A 172 -2.88 -5.85 -19.03
N ASN A 173 -2.54 -5.07 -18.00
CA ASN A 173 -2.32 -3.64 -18.09
C ASN A 173 -0.95 -3.23 -17.53
N ASN A 174 -0.09 -2.65 -18.38
CA ASN A 174 1.22 -2.11 -17.95
C ASN A 174 1.09 -0.79 -17.18
N GLU A 175 -0.13 -0.27 -17.06
CA GLU A 175 -0.48 1.01 -16.48
C GLU A 175 -0.97 0.88 -15.03
N PHE A 176 -0.39 -0.04 -14.27
CA PHE A 176 -0.72 -0.21 -12.85
C PHE A 176 0.53 -0.44 -12.01
N CYS A 177 0.51 0.07 -10.79
CA CYS A 177 1.46 -0.33 -9.77
C CYS A 177 0.83 -0.29 -8.38
N ILE A 178 1.33 -1.16 -7.51
CA ILE A 178 1.09 -1.13 -6.08
C ILE A 178 2.16 -0.25 -5.45
N LEU A 179 1.75 0.65 -4.57
CA LEU A 179 2.66 1.43 -3.74
C LEU A 179 2.48 1.04 -2.27
N ARG A 180 3.60 0.87 -1.57
CA ARG A 180 3.62 0.68 -0.12
C ARG A 180 4.69 1.58 0.49
N TYR A 181 4.30 2.27 1.56
CA TYR A 181 5.16 3.12 2.35
C TYR A 181 5.75 2.34 3.54
N PHE A 182 7.00 2.65 3.88
CA PHE A 182 7.72 2.11 5.01
C PHE A 182 8.32 3.27 5.81
N PRO A 183 7.89 3.49 7.06
CA PRO A 183 8.56 4.45 7.94
C PRO A 183 9.99 3.98 8.23
N ALA A 184 10.87 4.91 8.58
CA ALA A 184 12.18 4.55 9.12
C ALA A 184 11.98 3.92 10.50
N ASP A 185 12.67 2.81 10.76
CA ASP A 185 12.60 2.08 12.02
C ASP A 185 13.70 1.02 12.11
N ASN A 186 14.25 0.80 13.30
CA ASN A 186 15.21 -0.25 13.63
C ASN A 186 16.43 -0.30 12.69
N GLY A 187 17.10 0.83 12.47
CA GLY A 187 18.30 0.90 11.62
C GLY A 187 18.01 1.06 10.13
N ARG A 188 16.76 1.33 9.75
CA ARG A 188 16.33 1.39 8.34
C ARG A 188 15.88 2.78 7.93
N SER A 189 16.25 3.16 6.72
CA SER A 189 15.71 4.33 6.05
C SER A 189 14.22 4.20 5.76
N GLU A 190 13.52 5.33 5.82
CA GLU A 190 12.20 5.48 5.26
C GLU A 190 12.26 5.17 3.75
N ALA A 191 11.26 4.45 3.25
CA ALA A 191 11.23 4.07 1.86
C ALA A 191 9.81 3.92 1.30
N ILE A 192 9.71 4.02 -0.02
CA ILE A 192 8.53 3.64 -0.78
C ILE A 192 8.90 2.47 -1.68
N ALA A 193 8.14 1.38 -1.60
CA ALA A 193 8.21 0.30 -2.57
C ALA A 193 7.12 0.47 -3.63
N LEU A 194 7.54 0.46 -4.90
CA LEU A 194 6.64 0.34 -6.05
C LEU A 194 6.73 -1.08 -6.59
N ILE A 195 5.58 -1.70 -6.85
CA ILE A 195 5.48 -3.08 -7.31
C ILE A 195 4.61 -3.12 -8.56
N GLY A 196 5.11 -3.75 -9.61
CA GLY A 196 4.41 -3.82 -10.89
C GLY A 196 5.28 -4.49 -11.96
N LYS A 197 4.99 -4.22 -13.23
CA LYS A 197 5.77 -4.79 -14.34
C LYS A 197 7.11 -4.08 -14.54
N ARG A 198 8.16 -4.86 -14.86
CA ARG A 198 9.55 -4.38 -15.04
C ARG A 198 9.71 -3.21 -16.02
N ASP A 199 8.89 -3.17 -17.06
CA ASP A 199 8.93 -2.11 -18.08
C ASP A 199 7.75 -1.13 -18.00
N SER A 200 7.09 -1.04 -16.83
CA SER A 200 5.99 -0.11 -16.64
C SER A 200 6.48 1.35 -16.70
N LEU A 201 5.97 2.09 -17.69
CA LEU A 201 6.16 3.54 -17.77
C LEU A 201 5.56 4.26 -16.56
N LEU A 202 4.46 3.75 -16.02
CA LEU A 202 3.83 4.30 -14.81
C LEU A 202 4.77 4.19 -13.61
N MET A 203 5.33 3.01 -13.35
CA MET A 203 6.29 2.82 -12.25
C MET A 203 7.49 3.75 -12.39
N ARG A 204 8.05 3.87 -13.61
CA ARG A 204 9.16 4.79 -13.88
C ARG A 204 8.77 6.25 -13.62
N ARG A 205 7.58 6.67 -14.06
CA ARG A 205 7.07 8.03 -13.86
C ARG A 205 6.89 8.35 -12.38
N ILE A 206 6.24 7.47 -11.62
CA ILE A 206 6.03 7.63 -10.17
C ILE A 206 7.39 7.67 -9.47
N ALA A 207 8.28 6.70 -9.76
CA ALA A 207 9.59 6.65 -9.14
C ALA A 207 10.40 7.93 -9.36
N ASN A 208 10.41 8.43 -10.59
CA ASN A 208 11.11 9.67 -10.93
C ASN A 208 10.48 10.88 -10.23
N CYS A 209 9.16 10.92 -10.11
CA CYS A 209 8.46 12.01 -9.43
C CYS A 209 8.77 12.01 -7.93
N ILE A 210 8.69 10.85 -7.26
CA ILE A 210 9.06 10.68 -5.84
C ILE A 210 10.53 11.08 -5.63
N THR A 211 11.44 10.53 -6.44
CA THR A 211 12.88 10.79 -6.30
C THR A 211 13.21 12.27 -6.49
N ARG A 212 12.58 12.95 -7.47
CA ARG A 212 12.80 14.38 -7.67
C ARG A 212 12.32 15.18 -6.48
N ARG A 213 11.10 14.94 -6.02
CA ARG A 213 10.47 15.70 -4.94
C ARG A 213 11.13 15.45 -3.57
N ALA A 214 11.58 14.22 -3.30
CA ALA A 214 12.32 13.90 -2.07
C ALA A 214 13.68 14.62 -1.98
N ASN A 215 14.26 14.98 -3.12
CA ASN A 215 15.53 15.70 -3.19
C ASN A 215 15.35 17.23 -3.25
N THR A 216 14.14 17.73 -3.49
CA THR A 216 13.85 19.16 -3.40
C THR A 216 13.70 19.50 -1.92
N LYS A 217 14.72 20.12 -1.33
CA LYS A 217 14.60 20.75 -0.02
C LYS A 217 13.78 22.04 -0.20
N ASP A 218 12.48 21.95 0.01
CA ASP A 218 11.63 23.14 0.24
C ASP A 218 11.74 23.58 1.71
#